data_AF-A0A1H2P4H3-F1
#
_entry.id   AF-A0A1H2P4H3-F1
#
_cell.length_a   1.000
_cell.length_b   1.000
_cell.length_c   1.000
_cell.angle_alpha   90.00
_cell.angle_beta   90.00
_cell.angle_gamma   90.00
#
_symmetry.space_group_name_H-M   'P 1'
#
loop_
_entity.id
_entity.type
_entity.pdbx_description
1 polymer ?
#
loop_
_entity_poly.entity_id
_entity_poly.type
_entity_poly.pdbx_seq_one_letter_code
_entity_poly.pdbx_strand_id
1 'polypeptide(L)'
;MILMNPLNVLRDSFYFFQRNLGAIVQLCLPLVIFEAILQQVLEHSLGEDAFAGYSVIVGLLVYPLYTAALILFLDARSRGESPRTMEVLAMSLALWPRFALLTAMSTLLILLGLSLYFLPGLWLMVTLAFAEYLLVLRGMPALTAMKESFRLTRGHFLRILVCLLCVMTPLWLLKGASVAAWPDLENPLLAVLINSAHSFLQLFTSVVLFRLFMLIASDADAQ
;
A
#
# COMPACT_ATOMS: atom_id res chain seq x y z
N MET A 1 -24.79 -15.85 5.07
CA MET A 1 -23.50 -15.32 5.55
C MET A 1 -22.42 -16.35 5.20
N ILE A 2 -22.02 -16.40 3.92
CA ILE A 2 -21.04 -17.39 3.44
C ILE A 2 -19.69 -16.96 4.01
N LEU A 3 -19.13 -17.78 4.90
CA LEU A 3 -17.80 -17.59 5.46
C LEU A 3 -16.78 -17.77 4.32
N MET A 4 -16.59 -16.73 3.50
CA MET A 4 -15.69 -16.79 2.37
C MET A 4 -14.26 -16.82 2.92
N ASN A 5 -13.65 -18.00 2.83
CA ASN A 5 -12.34 -18.33 3.40
C ASN A 5 -11.30 -17.29 2.95
N PRO A 6 -10.46 -16.70 3.84
CA PRO A 6 -9.42 -15.72 3.46
C PRO A 6 -8.52 -16.19 2.31
N LEU A 7 -8.34 -17.52 2.19
CA LEU A 7 -7.64 -18.14 1.07
C LEU A 7 -8.30 -17.92 -0.30
N ASN A 8 -9.63 -17.83 -0.36
CA ASN A 8 -10.35 -17.52 -1.61
C ASN A 8 -10.11 -16.07 -2.02
N VAL A 9 -10.14 -15.13 -1.05
CA VAL A 9 -9.81 -13.71 -1.32
C VAL A 9 -8.39 -13.58 -1.86
N LEU A 10 -7.44 -14.30 -1.27
CA LEU A 10 -6.05 -14.35 -1.74
C LEU A 10 -5.94 -14.92 -3.16
N ARG A 11 -6.62 -16.05 -3.43
CA ARG A 11 -6.61 -16.70 -4.75
C ARG A 11 -7.21 -15.79 -5.83
N ASP A 12 -8.35 -15.18 -5.56
CA ASP A 12 -9.01 -14.27 -6.52
C ASP A 12 -8.16 -13.02 -6.76
N SER A 13 -7.54 -12.48 -5.69
CA SER A 13 -6.59 -11.38 -5.80
C SER A 13 -5.38 -11.76 -6.64
N PHE A 14 -4.87 -12.98 -6.48
CA PHE A 14 -3.72 -13.50 -7.24
C PHE A 14 -4.05 -13.66 -8.72
N TYR A 15 -5.19 -14.27 -9.07
CA TYR A 15 -5.64 -14.37 -10.46
C TYR A 15 -5.85 -13.00 -11.10
N PHE A 16 -6.46 -12.06 -10.36
CA PHE A 16 -6.65 -10.70 -10.83
C PHE A 16 -5.32 -9.97 -11.02
N PHE A 17 -4.38 -10.12 -10.09
CA PHE A 17 -3.05 -9.54 -10.19
C PHE A 17 -2.30 -10.09 -11.39
N GLN A 18 -2.26 -11.42 -11.58
CA GLN A 18 -1.60 -12.05 -12.72
C GLN A 18 -2.20 -11.59 -14.06
N ARG A 19 -3.53 -11.51 -14.16
CA ARG A 19 -4.20 -11.10 -15.40
C ARG A 19 -3.99 -9.62 -15.74
N ASN A 20 -3.75 -8.78 -14.73
CA ASN A 20 -3.52 -7.34 -14.89
C ASN A 20 -2.06 -6.94 -14.71
N LEU A 21 -1.16 -7.92 -14.57
CA LEU A 21 0.23 -7.71 -14.17
C LEU A 21 0.96 -6.77 -15.13
N GLY A 22 0.81 -6.97 -16.43
CA GLY A 22 1.47 -6.13 -17.44
C GLY A 22 1.08 -4.65 -17.33
N ALA A 23 -0.19 -4.36 -17.05
CA ALA A 23 -0.66 -2.98 -16.92
C ALA A 23 -0.30 -2.36 -15.56
N ILE A 24 -0.33 -3.15 -14.47
CA ILE A 24 0.16 -2.72 -13.15
C ILE A 24 1.66 -2.41 -13.23
N VAL A 25 2.44 -3.25 -13.91
CA VAL A 25 3.86 -3.01 -14.17
C VAL A 25 4.05 -1.73 -14.97
N GLN A 26 3.35 -1.55 -16.09
CA GLN A 26 3.49 -0.34 -16.90
C GLN A 26 3.12 0.95 -16.14
N LEU A 27 2.17 0.90 -15.21
CA LEU A 27 1.77 2.05 -14.39
C LEU A 27 2.71 2.30 -13.21
N CYS A 28 3.02 1.26 -12.44
CA CYS A 28 3.74 1.39 -11.18
C CYS A 28 5.26 1.31 -11.33
N LEU A 29 5.78 0.54 -12.29
CA LEU A 29 7.24 0.35 -12.46
C LEU A 29 7.98 1.66 -12.76
N PRO A 30 7.48 2.58 -13.63
CA PRO A 30 8.11 3.89 -13.82
C PRO A 30 8.12 4.72 -12.53
N LEU A 31 7.02 4.69 -11.77
CA LEU A 31 6.91 5.43 -10.50
C LEU A 31 7.82 4.85 -9.42
N VAL A 32 7.91 3.53 -9.31
CA VAL A 32 8.78 2.82 -8.34
C VAL A 32 10.25 3.02 -8.68
N ILE A 33 10.62 2.97 -9.97
CA ILE A 33 11.99 3.29 -10.39
C ILE A 33 12.30 4.75 -10.09
N PHE A 34 11.38 5.67 -10.37
CA PHE A 34 11.55 7.08 -10.04
C PHE A 34 11.74 7.30 -8.53
N GLU A 35 10.93 6.62 -7.69
CA GLU A 35 11.09 6.61 -6.23
C GLU A 35 12.47 6.12 -5.81
N ALA A 36 12.90 4.97 -6.33
CA ALA A 36 14.16 4.34 -5.98
C ALA A 36 15.37 5.19 -6.38
N ILE A 37 15.32 5.82 -7.56
CA ILE A 37 16.35 6.77 -8.01
C ILE A 37 16.37 8.00 -7.09
N LEU A 38 15.20 8.54 -6.74
CA LEU A 38 15.12 9.72 -5.88
C LEU A 38 15.68 9.44 -4.48
N GLN A 39 15.40 8.24 -3.92
CA GLN A 39 15.98 7.76 -2.67
C GLN A 39 17.50 7.62 -2.78
N GLN A 40 17.99 6.97 -3.84
CA GLN A 40 19.43 6.77 -4.05
C GLN A 40 20.20 8.08 -4.25
N VAL A 41 19.63 9.04 -4.98
CA VAL A 41 20.20 10.39 -5.15
C VAL A 41 20.26 11.12 -3.81
N LEU A 42 19.21 10.99 -2.98
CA LEU A 42 19.14 11.60 -1.67
C LEU A 42 20.19 11.02 -0.71
N GLU A 43 20.30 9.69 -0.66
CA GLU A 43 21.33 8.98 0.11
C GLU A 43 22.74 9.36 -0.33
N HIS A 44 22.97 9.45 -1.64
CA HIS A 44 24.28 9.84 -2.19
C HIS A 44 24.61 11.32 -1.94
N SER A 45 23.63 12.22 -1.99
CA SER A 45 23.85 13.66 -1.88
C SER A 45 23.95 14.17 -0.43
N LEU A 46 23.29 13.48 0.52
CA LEU A 46 23.24 13.91 1.93
C LEU A 46 24.19 13.10 2.84
N GLY A 47 24.73 11.97 2.37
CA GLY A 47 25.61 11.10 3.18
C GLY A 47 24.88 10.46 4.37
N GLU A 48 25.61 9.72 5.22
CA GLU A 48 25.07 9.05 6.43
C GLU A 48 24.44 10.02 7.47
N ASP A 49 24.69 11.34 7.33
CA ASP A 49 24.13 12.40 8.19
C ASP A 49 22.73 12.89 7.74
N ALA A 50 22.14 12.26 6.72
CA ALA A 50 20.79 12.58 6.28
C ALA A 50 19.79 12.44 7.45
N PHE A 51 19.15 13.55 7.81
CA PHE A 51 18.08 13.56 8.82
C PHE A 51 17.02 12.52 8.41
N ALA A 52 16.69 11.57 9.29
CA ALA A 52 15.70 10.51 9.02
C ALA A 52 14.33 11.05 8.56
N GLY A 53 14.06 12.34 8.77
CA GLY A 53 12.88 13.03 8.23
C GLY A 53 12.84 13.18 6.71
N TYR A 54 13.99 13.22 6.00
CA TYR A 54 13.99 13.40 4.54
C TYR A 54 13.46 12.17 3.80
N SER A 55 13.82 10.96 4.23
CA SER A 55 13.27 9.73 3.68
C SER A 55 11.76 9.63 3.91
N VAL A 56 11.29 10.09 5.09
CA VAL A 56 9.86 10.19 5.39
C VAL A 56 9.17 11.21 4.48
N ILE A 57 9.78 12.37 4.22
CA ILE A 57 9.21 13.40 3.33
C ILE A 57 9.12 12.88 1.89
N VAL A 58 10.18 12.24 1.37
CA VAL A 58 10.17 11.65 0.02
C VAL A 58 9.12 10.55 -0.07
N GLY A 59 9.06 9.67 0.93
CA GLY A 59 8.00 8.67 1.04
C GLY A 59 6.61 9.32 1.02
N LEU A 60 6.39 10.36 1.81
CA LEU A 60 5.12 11.08 1.86
C LEU A 60 4.79 11.80 0.54
N LEU A 61 5.78 12.11 -0.28
CA LEU A 61 5.58 12.74 -1.59
C LEU A 61 5.19 11.69 -2.65
N VAL A 62 5.90 10.57 -2.68
CA VAL A 62 5.80 9.56 -3.75
C VAL A 62 4.78 8.47 -3.42
N TYR A 63 4.69 8.03 -2.17
CA TYR A 63 3.76 6.99 -1.71
C TYR A 63 2.29 7.29 -2.04
N PRO A 64 1.77 8.49 -1.73
CA PRO A 64 0.40 8.84 -2.06
C PRO A 64 0.11 8.79 -3.54
N LEU A 65 1.08 9.17 -4.37
CA LEU A 65 0.89 9.26 -5.82
C LEU A 65 0.78 7.87 -6.43
N TYR A 66 1.73 6.96 -6.14
CA TYR A 66 1.67 5.61 -6.70
C TYR A 66 0.52 4.79 -6.11
N THR A 67 0.23 4.96 -4.82
CA THR A 67 -0.84 4.20 -4.15
C THR A 67 -2.21 4.64 -4.64
N ALA A 68 -2.46 5.95 -4.76
CA ALA A 68 -3.70 6.45 -5.34
C ALA A 68 -3.85 6.01 -6.80
N ALA A 69 -2.77 6.03 -7.60
CA ALA A 69 -2.79 5.56 -8.98
C ALA A 69 -3.14 4.07 -9.07
N LEU A 70 -2.53 3.25 -8.22
CA LEU A 70 -2.82 1.84 -8.14
C LEU A 70 -4.29 1.60 -7.75
N ILE A 71 -4.79 2.28 -6.72
CA ILE A 71 -6.18 2.11 -6.26
C ILE A 71 -7.18 2.48 -7.36
N LEU A 72 -7.00 3.64 -8.01
CA LEU A 72 -7.87 4.07 -9.12
C LEU A 72 -7.80 3.10 -10.30
N PHE A 73 -6.61 2.61 -10.63
CA PHE A 73 -6.44 1.62 -11.69
C PHE A 73 -7.14 0.31 -11.35
N LEU A 74 -7.00 -0.19 -10.12
CA LEU A 74 -7.67 -1.39 -9.64
C LEU A 74 -9.20 -1.24 -9.70
N ASP A 75 -9.74 -0.09 -9.28
CA ASP A 75 -11.18 0.20 -9.35
C ASP A 75 -11.69 0.19 -10.79
N ALA A 76 -11.06 0.94 -11.70
CA ALA A 76 -11.45 0.97 -13.10
C ALA A 76 -11.37 -0.43 -13.75
N ARG A 77 -10.31 -1.20 -13.49
CA ARG A 77 -10.18 -2.58 -13.99
C ARG A 77 -11.21 -3.52 -13.38
N SER A 78 -11.62 -3.31 -12.13
CA SER A 78 -12.69 -4.08 -11.50
C SER A 78 -14.05 -3.82 -12.14
N ARG A 79 -14.26 -2.62 -12.71
CA ARG A 79 -15.45 -2.24 -13.50
C ARG A 79 -15.37 -2.69 -14.96
N GLY A 80 -14.26 -3.31 -15.38
CA GLY A 80 -14.02 -3.72 -16.77
C GLY A 80 -13.48 -2.61 -17.67
N GLU A 81 -13.16 -1.43 -17.12
CA GLU A 81 -12.60 -0.30 -17.86
C GLU A 81 -11.08 -0.41 -17.98
N SER A 82 -10.52 0.16 -19.04
CA SER A 82 -9.07 0.30 -19.24
C SER A 82 -8.69 1.78 -19.28
N PRO A 83 -8.54 2.42 -18.11
CA PRO A 83 -8.26 3.85 -18.06
C PRO A 83 -6.86 4.12 -18.63
N ARG A 84 -6.68 5.29 -19.27
CA ARG A 84 -5.35 5.69 -19.74
C ARG A 84 -4.48 6.02 -18.53
N THR A 85 -3.23 5.56 -18.54
CA THR A 85 -2.22 5.83 -17.48
C THR A 85 -2.15 7.30 -17.10
N MET A 86 -2.20 8.20 -18.10
CA MET A 86 -2.14 9.65 -17.86
C MET A 86 -3.36 10.21 -17.12
N GLU A 87 -4.57 9.66 -17.37
CA GLU A 87 -5.79 10.08 -16.68
C GLU A 87 -5.75 9.64 -15.22
N VAL A 88 -5.32 8.40 -14.97
CA VAL A 88 -5.11 7.87 -13.62
C VAL A 88 -4.11 8.73 -12.86
N LEU A 89 -2.95 9.03 -13.46
CA LEU A 89 -1.93 9.86 -12.83
C LEU A 89 -2.42 11.29 -12.54
N ALA A 90 -3.17 11.90 -13.46
CA ALA A 90 -3.74 13.22 -13.26
C ALA A 90 -4.74 13.23 -12.08
N MET A 91 -5.59 12.20 -11.97
CA MET A 91 -6.50 12.04 -10.83
C MET A 91 -5.76 11.80 -9.52
N SER A 92 -4.71 10.98 -9.53
CA SER A 92 -3.86 10.74 -8.36
C SER A 92 -3.17 12.02 -7.89
N LEU A 93 -2.71 12.85 -8.82
CA LEU A 93 -2.08 14.14 -8.50
C LEU A 93 -3.08 15.13 -7.89
N ALA A 94 -4.33 15.12 -8.34
CA ALA A 94 -5.39 15.94 -7.73
C ALA A 94 -5.74 15.49 -6.29
N LEU A 95 -5.65 14.18 -6.02
CA LEU A 95 -5.88 13.61 -4.68
C LEU A 95 -4.67 13.68 -3.76
N TRP A 96 -3.48 13.92 -4.31
CA TRP A 96 -2.18 13.93 -3.63
C TRP A 96 -2.17 14.68 -2.29
N PRO A 97 -2.59 15.96 -2.17
CA PRO A 97 -2.45 16.68 -0.90
C PRO A 97 -3.31 16.09 0.22
N ARG A 98 -4.50 15.57 -0.12
CA ARG A 98 -5.41 14.94 0.84
C ARG A 98 -4.88 13.57 1.26
N PHE A 99 -4.32 12.82 0.31
CA PHE A 99 -3.75 11.51 0.58
C PHE A 99 -2.46 11.64 1.40
N ALA A 100 -1.56 12.57 1.07
CA ALA A 100 -0.36 12.86 1.86
C ALA A 100 -0.70 13.22 3.31
N LEU A 101 -1.75 14.03 3.52
CA LEU A 101 -2.24 14.33 4.87
C LEU A 101 -2.76 13.06 5.58
N LEU A 102 -3.55 12.24 4.89
CA LEU A 102 -4.04 10.97 5.44
C LEU A 102 -2.89 10.03 5.84
N THR A 103 -1.91 9.84 4.96
CA THR A 103 -0.73 9.01 5.22
C THR A 103 0.09 9.56 6.37
N ALA A 104 0.30 10.88 6.44
CA ALA A 104 1.03 11.52 7.54
C ALA A 104 0.33 11.29 8.88
N MET A 105 -0.98 11.53 8.93
CA MET A 105 -1.78 11.32 10.14
C MET A 105 -1.79 9.86 10.55
N SER A 106 -2.03 8.94 9.61
CA SER A 106 -2.07 7.51 9.88
C SER A 106 -0.73 6.99 10.36
N THR A 107 0.36 7.40 9.71
CA THR A 107 1.73 7.04 10.10
C THR A 107 2.05 7.54 11.50
N LEU A 108 1.73 8.81 11.80
CA LEU A 108 1.96 9.38 13.12
C LEU A 108 1.16 8.66 14.21
N LEU A 109 -0.10 8.30 13.93
CA LEU A 109 -0.92 7.50 14.84
C LEU A 109 -0.34 6.09 15.04
N ILE A 110 0.09 5.43 13.97
CA ILE A 110 0.70 4.09 14.04
C ILE A 110 1.99 4.14 14.84
N LEU A 111 2.87 5.11 14.58
CA LEU A 111 4.11 5.31 15.32
C LEU A 111 3.86 5.60 16.79
N LEU A 112 2.89 6.48 17.10
CA LEU A 112 2.48 6.75 18.48
C LEU A 112 1.94 5.46 19.14
N GLY A 113 1.12 4.69 18.42
CA GLY A 113 0.66 3.38 18.85
C GLY A 113 1.82 2.44 19.19
N LEU A 114 2.76 2.26 18.26
CA LEU A 114 3.94 1.42 18.45
C LEU A 114 4.81 1.89 19.62
N SER A 115 4.96 3.20 19.82
CA SER A 115 5.72 3.77 20.94
C SER A 115 5.06 3.52 22.30
N LEU A 116 3.73 3.46 22.34
CA LEU A 116 2.99 3.20 23.57
C LEU A 116 3.05 1.71 23.93
N TYR A 117 2.91 0.84 22.93
CA TYR A 117 3.15 -0.61 22.99
C TYR A 117 3.02 -1.23 21.58
N PHE A 118 3.62 -2.38 21.31
CA PHE A 118 3.55 -2.98 19.95
C PHE A 118 2.10 -3.30 19.49
N LEU A 119 1.24 -3.78 20.40
CA LEU A 119 -0.17 -4.11 20.09
C LEU A 119 -1.00 -2.92 19.56
N PRO A 120 -1.04 -1.75 20.22
CA PRO A 120 -1.84 -0.61 19.73
C PRO A 120 -1.37 -0.10 18.36
N GLY A 121 -0.07 -0.15 18.06
CA GLY A 121 0.44 0.16 16.73
C GLY A 121 -0.08 -0.80 15.65
N LEU A 122 -0.01 -2.11 15.92
CA LEU A 122 -0.55 -3.13 15.02
C LEU A 122 -2.08 -2.98 14.83
N TRP A 123 -2.79 -2.69 15.93
CA TRP A 123 -4.23 -2.49 15.89
C TRP A 123 -4.61 -1.28 15.03
N LEU A 124 -3.92 -0.15 15.18
CA LEU A 124 -4.12 1.04 14.34
C LEU A 124 -3.78 0.77 12.88
N MET A 125 -2.71 0.02 12.59
CA MET A 125 -2.32 -0.36 11.24
C MET A 125 -3.44 -1.12 10.52
N VAL A 126 -4.04 -2.12 11.16
CA VAL A 126 -5.15 -2.89 10.59
C VAL A 126 -6.41 -2.02 10.47
N THR A 127 -6.69 -1.21 11.50
CA THR A 127 -7.91 -0.39 11.59
C THR A 127 -7.92 0.75 10.58
N LEU A 128 -6.75 1.29 10.23
CA LEU A 128 -6.58 2.36 9.25
C LEU A 128 -6.29 1.83 7.84
N ALA A 129 -6.15 0.52 7.66
CA ALA A 129 -5.82 -0.10 6.37
C ALA A 129 -6.81 0.26 5.25
N PHE A 130 -8.08 0.56 5.58
CA PHE A 130 -9.10 0.94 4.60
C PHE A 130 -9.23 2.45 4.36
N ALA A 131 -8.56 3.28 5.16
CA ALA A 131 -8.71 4.73 5.06
C ALA A 131 -8.24 5.27 3.71
N GLU A 132 -7.15 4.72 3.16
CA GLU A 132 -6.60 5.11 1.85
C GLU A 132 -7.61 4.83 0.72
N TYR A 133 -8.28 3.68 0.77
CA TYR A 133 -9.30 3.29 -0.20
C TYR A 133 -10.55 4.17 -0.09
N LEU A 134 -10.99 4.49 1.13
CA LEU A 134 -12.12 5.39 1.35
C LEU A 134 -11.84 6.81 0.84
N LEU A 135 -10.62 7.32 1.05
CA LEU A 135 -10.23 8.62 0.53
C LEU A 135 -10.19 8.65 -1.00
N VAL A 136 -9.58 7.65 -1.63
CA VAL A 136 -9.41 7.61 -3.08
C VAL A 136 -10.71 7.28 -3.81
N LEU A 137 -11.44 6.26 -3.36
CA LEU A 137 -12.61 5.74 -4.06
C LEU A 137 -13.90 6.49 -3.69
N ARG A 138 -14.05 6.90 -2.42
CA ARG A 138 -15.23 7.64 -1.96
C ARG A 138 -14.99 9.15 -1.85
N GLY A 139 -13.79 9.64 -2.18
CA GLY A 139 -13.45 11.07 -2.15
C GLY A 139 -13.50 11.71 -0.76
N MET A 140 -13.48 10.89 0.30
CA MET A 140 -13.65 11.36 1.68
C MET A 140 -12.43 12.18 2.15
N PRO A 141 -12.61 13.21 2.99
CA PRO A 141 -11.48 13.89 3.61
C PRO A 141 -10.76 12.95 4.60
N ALA A 142 -9.45 13.16 4.80
CA ALA A 142 -8.57 12.27 5.58
C ALA A 142 -9.17 11.83 6.93
N LEU A 143 -9.59 12.79 7.75
CA LEU A 143 -10.19 12.50 9.06
C LEU A 143 -11.46 11.63 8.98
N THR A 144 -12.33 11.89 8.01
CA THR A 144 -13.56 11.11 7.83
C THR A 144 -13.24 9.72 7.31
N ALA A 145 -12.28 9.59 6.39
CA ALA A 145 -11.82 8.31 5.88
C ALA A 145 -11.23 7.42 6.99
N MET A 146 -10.47 8.00 7.93
CA MET A 146 -9.94 7.26 9.10
C MET A 146 -11.05 6.76 10.02
N LYS A 147 -12.02 7.63 10.36
CA LYS A 147 -13.15 7.27 11.21
C LYS A 147 -14.01 6.17 10.57
N GLU A 148 -14.22 6.26 9.26
CA GLU A 148 -15.01 5.29 8.53
C GLU A 148 -14.26 3.96 8.36
N SER A 149 -12.95 4.01 8.13
CA SER A 149 -12.09 2.82 8.15
C SER A 149 -12.23 2.07 9.47
N PHE A 150 -12.18 2.80 10.59
CA PHE A 150 -12.39 2.23 11.92
C PHE A 150 -13.73 1.51 12.06
N ARG A 151 -14.80 2.12 11.54
CA ARG A 151 -16.15 1.55 11.57
C ARG A 151 -16.21 0.24 10.79
N LEU A 152 -15.64 0.22 9.57
CA LEU A 152 -15.60 -0.96 8.72
C LEU A 152 -14.75 -2.09 9.30
N THR A 153 -13.65 -1.77 9.97
CA THR A 153 -12.75 -2.79 10.53
C THR A 153 -13.24 -3.39 11.84
N ARG A 154 -14.12 -2.71 12.60
CA ARG A 154 -14.54 -3.14 13.95
C ARG A 154 -15.20 -4.52 13.99
N GLY A 155 -15.88 -4.94 12.92
CA GLY A 155 -16.51 -6.27 12.80
C GLY A 155 -15.65 -7.34 12.09
N HIS A 156 -14.58 -6.92 11.40
CA HIS A 156 -13.78 -7.80 10.55
C HIS A 156 -12.28 -7.78 10.86
N PHE A 157 -11.89 -7.18 11.99
CA PHE A 157 -10.49 -6.97 12.39
C PHE A 157 -9.63 -8.24 12.26
N LEU A 158 -10.06 -9.36 12.85
CA LEU A 158 -9.31 -10.62 12.78
C LEU A 158 -9.16 -11.13 11.34
N ARG A 159 -10.18 -10.93 10.50
CA ARG A 159 -10.14 -11.34 9.10
C ARG A 159 -9.13 -10.50 8.32
N ILE A 160 -9.12 -9.20 8.54
CA ILE A 160 -8.16 -8.27 7.93
C ILE A 160 -6.75 -8.57 8.42
N LEU A 161 -6.57 -8.76 9.73
CA LEU A 161 -5.29 -9.10 10.34
C LEU A 161 -4.74 -10.41 9.78
N VAL A 162 -5.53 -11.49 9.76
CA VAL A 162 -5.09 -12.79 9.22
C VAL A 162 -4.75 -12.67 7.73
N CYS A 163 -5.57 -11.96 6.95
CA CYS A 163 -5.31 -11.76 5.53
C CYS A 163 -4.01 -10.97 5.30
N LEU A 164 -3.80 -9.88 6.04
CA LEU A 164 -2.57 -9.10 6.03
C LEU A 164 -1.37 -9.94 6.43
N LEU A 165 -1.45 -10.70 7.52
CA LEU A 165 -0.35 -11.56 7.98
C LEU A 165 -0.03 -12.65 6.95
N CYS A 166 -1.04 -13.24 6.30
CA CYS A 166 -0.83 -14.23 5.24
C CYS A 166 -0.06 -13.65 4.03
N VAL A 167 -0.20 -12.35 3.73
CA VAL A 167 0.53 -11.70 2.63
C VAL A 167 1.89 -11.19 3.12
N MET A 168 1.93 -10.50 4.25
CA MET A 168 3.12 -9.87 4.79
C MET A 168 4.17 -10.89 5.25
N THR A 169 3.76 -12.03 5.80
CA THR A 169 4.69 -13.05 6.33
C THR A 169 5.59 -13.64 5.24
N PRO A 170 5.07 -14.13 4.09
CA PRO A 170 5.90 -14.53 2.96
C PRO A 170 6.82 -13.41 2.45
N LEU A 171 6.31 -12.18 2.39
CA LEU A 171 7.09 -11.02 1.92
C LEU A 171 8.27 -10.70 2.84
N TRP A 172 8.05 -10.74 4.15
CA TRP A 172 9.10 -10.55 5.15
C TRP A 172 10.12 -11.69 5.13
N LEU A 173 9.66 -12.94 5.00
CA LEU A 173 10.55 -14.10 4.83
C LEU A 173 11.40 -13.99 3.57
N LEU A 174 10.82 -13.62 2.44
CA LEU A 174 11.53 -13.38 1.18
C LEU A 174 12.56 -12.27 1.33
N LYS A 175 12.20 -11.15 1.95
CA LYS A 175 13.12 -10.04 2.18
C LYS A 175 14.27 -10.44 3.10
N GLY A 176 13.96 -11.10 4.23
CA GLY A 176 14.95 -11.59 5.18
C GLY A 176 15.91 -12.60 4.54
N ALA A 177 15.39 -13.54 3.75
CA ALA A 177 16.20 -14.49 3.00
C ALA A 177 17.08 -13.81 1.95
N SER A 178 16.56 -12.79 1.25
CA SER A 178 17.32 -12.03 0.26
C SER A 178 18.48 -11.28 0.90
N VAL A 179 18.25 -10.62 2.04
CA VAL A 179 19.29 -9.90 2.79
C VAL A 179 20.30 -10.88 3.40
N ALA A 180 19.85 -12.01 3.93
CA ALA A 180 20.74 -13.02 4.50
C ALA A 180 21.60 -13.73 3.44
N ALA A 181 21.09 -13.91 2.22
CA ALA A 181 21.82 -14.53 1.12
C ALA A 181 22.86 -13.60 0.48
N TRP A 182 22.66 -12.28 0.54
CA TRP A 182 23.57 -11.28 0.00
C TRP A 182 23.79 -10.14 1.01
N PRO A 183 24.58 -10.36 2.07
CA PRO A 183 24.82 -9.36 3.11
C PRO A 183 25.66 -8.16 2.61
N ASP A 184 26.51 -8.36 1.59
CA ASP A 184 27.36 -7.32 1.00
C ASP A 184 26.78 -6.84 -0.34
N LEU A 185 25.72 -6.02 -0.27
CA LEU A 185 25.19 -5.30 -1.44
C LEU A 185 26.09 -4.10 -1.80
N GLU A 186 27.35 -4.36 -2.18
CA GLU A 186 28.22 -3.31 -2.74
C GLU A 186 27.74 -2.85 -4.14
N ASN A 187 26.90 -3.64 -4.81
CA ASN A 187 26.34 -3.31 -6.12
C ASN A 187 25.03 -2.52 -6.01
N PRO A 188 25.02 -1.20 -6.26
CA PRO A 188 23.81 -0.37 -6.19
C PRO A 188 22.71 -0.85 -7.15
N LEU A 189 23.07 -1.49 -8.27
CA LEU A 189 22.12 -2.04 -9.23
C LEU A 189 21.31 -3.22 -8.66
N LEU A 190 21.96 -4.11 -7.91
CA LEU A 190 21.30 -5.25 -7.27
C LEU A 190 20.38 -4.79 -6.14
N ALA A 191 20.77 -3.75 -5.40
CA ALA A 191 19.94 -3.14 -4.36
C ALA A 191 18.65 -2.56 -4.95
N VAL A 192 18.76 -1.81 -6.05
CA VAL A 192 17.60 -1.28 -6.76
C VAL A 192 16.70 -2.41 -7.28
N LEU A 193 17.27 -3.49 -7.81
CA LEU A 193 16.50 -4.61 -8.35
C LEU A 193 15.74 -5.38 -7.26
N ILE A 194 16.39 -5.67 -6.13
CA ILE A 194 15.74 -6.33 -4.97
C ILE A 194 14.68 -5.41 -4.37
N ASN A 195 14.97 -4.12 -4.20
CA ASN A 195 14.00 -3.17 -3.66
C ASN A 195 12.80 -3.00 -4.59
N SER A 196 13.03 -2.92 -5.90
CA SER A 196 11.97 -2.86 -6.91
C SER A 196 11.12 -4.13 -6.91
N ALA A 197 11.74 -5.30 -6.81
CA ALA A 197 11.02 -6.57 -6.70
C ALA A 197 10.17 -6.59 -5.43
N HIS A 198 10.72 -6.15 -4.29
CA HIS A 198 9.99 -6.08 -3.03
C HIS A 198 8.81 -5.10 -3.11
N SER A 199 9.01 -3.88 -3.62
CA SER A 199 7.94 -2.90 -3.84
C SER A 199 6.87 -3.45 -4.78
N PHE A 200 7.27 -4.15 -5.84
CA PHE A 200 6.34 -4.79 -6.76
C PHE A 200 5.50 -5.88 -6.09
N LEU A 201 6.14 -6.75 -5.31
CA LEU A 201 5.48 -7.75 -4.49
C LEU A 201 4.59 -7.10 -3.41
N GLN A 202 4.96 -5.93 -2.89
CA GLN A 202 4.15 -5.18 -1.95
C GLN A 202 2.86 -4.65 -2.60
N LEU A 203 2.85 -4.31 -3.89
CA LEU A 203 1.63 -3.94 -4.63
C LEU A 203 0.55 -5.03 -4.55
N PHE A 204 0.95 -6.31 -4.46
CA PHE A 204 0.02 -7.42 -4.27
C PHE A 204 -0.79 -7.26 -2.97
N THR A 205 -0.16 -6.74 -1.91
CA THR A 205 -0.84 -6.44 -0.64
C THR A 205 -1.96 -5.43 -0.84
N SER A 206 -1.72 -4.39 -1.64
CA SER A 206 -2.74 -3.39 -1.98
C SER A 206 -3.89 -3.98 -2.79
N VAL A 207 -3.63 -4.94 -3.69
CA VAL A 207 -4.69 -5.65 -4.41
C VAL A 207 -5.55 -6.51 -3.48
N VAL A 208 -4.91 -7.25 -2.57
CA VAL A 208 -5.60 -8.07 -1.57
C VAL A 208 -6.45 -7.20 -0.65
N LEU A 209 -5.89 -6.09 -0.16
CA LEU A 209 -6.61 -5.12 0.67
C LEU A 209 -7.75 -4.45 -0.09
N PHE A 210 -7.56 -4.07 -1.35
CA PHE A 210 -8.62 -3.53 -2.21
C PHE A 210 -9.80 -4.52 -2.34
N ARG A 211 -9.50 -5.79 -2.62
CA ARG A 211 -10.53 -6.85 -2.72
C ARG A 211 -11.25 -7.05 -1.41
N LEU A 212 -10.51 -7.08 -0.30
CA LEU A 212 -11.07 -7.22 1.03
C LEU A 212 -11.95 -6.01 1.39
N PHE A 213 -11.50 -4.80 1.04
CA PHE A 213 -12.25 -3.57 1.19
C PHE A 213 -13.56 -3.62 0.41
N MET A 214 -13.52 -3.98 -0.88
CA MET A 214 -14.73 -4.08 -1.71
C MET A 214 -15.74 -5.06 -1.13
N LEU A 215 -15.27 -6.21 -0.61
CA LEU A 215 -16.12 -7.22 0.01
C LEU A 215 -16.76 -6.69 1.31
N ILE A 216 -15.95 -6.13 2.21
CA ILE A 216 -16.44 -5.59 3.50
C ILE A 216 -17.34 -4.37 3.30
N ALA A 217 -16.98 -3.47 2.39
CA ALA A 217 -17.78 -2.31 2.04
C ALA A 217 -19.13 -2.72 1.46
N SER A 218 -19.16 -3.73 0.58
CA SER A 218 -20.42 -4.26 0.05
C SER A 218 -21.30 -4.90 1.11
N ASP A 219 -20.71 -5.62 2.08
CA ASP A 219 -21.44 -6.21 3.21
C ASP A 219 -22.01 -5.15 4.15
N ALA A 220 -21.33 -4.01 4.28
CA ALA A 220 -21.73 -2.89 5.12
C ALA A 220 -22.80 -2.01 4.47
N ASP A 221 -22.76 -1.82 3.15
CA ASP A 221 -23.76 -1.04 2.40
C ASP A 221 -25.08 -1.84 2.21
N ALA A 222 -25.05 -3.17 2.39
CA ALA A 222 -26.22 -4.05 2.33
C ALA A 222 -26.98 -4.19 3.67
N GLN A 223 -26.46 -3.60 4.76
CA GLN A 223 -27.05 -3.58 6.10
C GLN A 223 -27.70 -2.22 6.38
#